data_AF-A0A7W1PI99-F1
#
_entry.id   AF-A0A7W1PI99-F1
#
_cell.length_a   1.000
_cell.length_b   1.000
_cell.length_c   1.000
_cell.angle_alpha   90.00
_cell.angle_beta   90.00
_cell.angle_gamma   90.00
#
_symmetry.space_group_name_H-M   'P 1'
#
loop_
_entity.id
_entity.type
_entity.pdbx_description
1 polymer ?
#
loop_
_entity_poly.entity_id
_entity_poly.type
_entity_poly.pdbx_seq_one_letter_code
_entity_poly.pdbx_strand_id
1 'polypeptide(L)' 'PLRSGWAWGQHYLEGGIAAAEARIGQGRLLLYGPEVLFRAQPHGTFKLVFNALTGY' A
#
# COMPACT_ATOMS: atom_id res chain seq x y z
N PRO A 1 4.80 -15.35 -2.62
CA PRO A 1 3.64 -15.90 -3.37
C PRO A 1 2.34 -15.85 -2.54
N LEU A 2 1.25 -15.34 -3.13
CA LEU A 2 -0.10 -15.47 -2.58
C LEU A 2 -0.47 -16.96 -2.60
N ARG A 3 -0.82 -17.55 -1.45
CA ARG A 3 -1.14 -18.99 -1.37
C ARG A 3 -2.62 -19.32 -1.67
N SER A 4 -3.48 -18.30 -1.86
CA SER A 4 -4.92 -18.51 -2.13
C SER A 4 -5.57 -17.48 -3.09
N GLY A 5 -4.78 -16.64 -3.77
CA GLY A 5 -5.28 -15.60 -4.67
C GLY A 5 -4.71 -15.73 -6.09
N TRP A 6 -5.48 -15.29 -7.09
CA TRP A 6 -5.03 -15.18 -8.48
C TRP A 6 -4.51 -13.77 -8.71
N ALA A 7 -3.28 -13.63 -9.19
CA ALA A 7 -2.75 -12.36 -9.66
C ALA A 7 -2.32 -12.49 -11.13
N TRP A 8 -2.97 -11.70 -11.98
CA TRP A 8 -2.67 -11.58 -13.40
C TRP A 8 -1.65 -10.47 -13.61
N GLY A 9 -0.60 -10.72 -14.40
CA GLY A 9 0.42 -9.71 -14.68
C GLY A 9 1.42 -9.46 -13.55
N GLN A 10 1.67 -10.44 -12.67
CA GLN A 10 2.63 -10.31 -11.56
C GLN A 10 4.04 -9.92 -12.01
N HIS A 11 4.44 -10.35 -13.22
CA HIS A 11 5.73 -10.00 -13.81
C HIS A 11 5.85 -8.49 -14.12
N TYR A 12 4.74 -7.77 -14.30
CA TYR A 12 4.75 -6.31 -14.41
C TYR A 12 4.97 -5.61 -13.06
N LEU A 13 4.73 -6.32 -11.96
CA LEU A 13 4.90 -5.80 -10.60
C LEU A 13 6.27 -6.16 -10.00
N GLU A 14 6.97 -7.11 -10.61
CA GLU A 14 8.29 -7.54 -10.16
C GLU A 14 9.32 -6.41 -10.30
N GLY A 15 10.04 -6.11 -9.22
CA GLY A 15 10.95 -4.97 -9.15
C GLY A 15 10.25 -3.60 -9.09
N GLY A 16 8.92 -3.56 -9.08
CA GLY A 16 8.13 -2.33 -8.94
C GLY A 16 8.10 -1.77 -7.51
N ILE A 17 7.64 -0.54 -7.39
CA ILE A 17 7.50 0.14 -6.09
C ILE A 17 6.14 -0.21 -5.47
N ALA A 18 6.15 -0.92 -4.34
CA ALA A 18 4.93 -1.27 -3.62
C ALA A 18 4.36 -0.12 -2.78
N ALA A 19 5.22 0.77 -2.30
CA ALA A 19 4.83 1.99 -1.57
C ALA A 19 5.88 3.09 -1.77
N ALA A 20 5.44 4.34 -1.82
CA ALA A 20 6.30 5.51 -1.96
C ALA A 20 5.87 6.63 -1.00
N GLU A 21 6.86 7.39 -0.53
CA GLU A 21 6.66 8.60 0.28
C GLU A 21 7.29 9.78 -0.43
N ALA A 22 6.60 10.93 -0.41
CA ALA A 22 7.14 12.20 -0.87
C ALA A 22 6.69 13.34 0.04
N ARG A 23 7.59 14.29 0.28
CA ARG A 23 7.25 15.55 0.95
C ARG A 23 6.75 16.54 -0.08
N ILE A 24 5.51 16.99 0.07
CA ILE A 24 4.83 17.88 -0.89
C ILE A 24 4.40 19.15 -0.16
N GLY A 25 5.10 20.25 -0.40
CA GLY A 25 4.92 21.50 0.34
C GLY A 25 5.11 21.29 1.85
N GLN A 26 4.09 21.63 2.63
CA GLN A 26 4.06 21.42 4.09
C GLN A 26 3.50 20.04 4.48
N GLY A 27 3.09 19.21 3.51
CA GLY A 27 2.46 17.91 3.72
C GLY A 27 3.34 16.73 3.36
N ARG A 28 2.81 15.53 3.62
CA ARG A 28 3.40 14.23 3.26
C ARG A 28 2.41 13.47 2.40
N LEU A 29 2.86 12.99 1.25
CA LEU A 29 2.13 12.10 0.36
C LEU A 29 2.63 10.67 0.56
N LEU A 30 1.71 9.76 0.83
CA LEU A 30 1.98 8.31 0.88
C LEU A 30 1.15 7.63 -0.20
N LEU A 31 1.83 6.85 -1.04
CA LEU A 31 1.24 6.09 -2.14
C LEU A 31 1.41 4.60 -1.86
N TYR A 32 0.34 3.84 -2.02
CA TYR A 32 0.35 2.39 -1.91
C TYR A 32 -0.09 1.78 -3.23
N GLY A 33 0.76 0.93 -3.82
CA GLY A 33 0.45 0.15 -5.02
C GLY A 33 -0.66 -0.89 -4.79
N PRO A 34 -0.65 -1.68 -3.70
CA PRO A 34 -1.77 -2.57 -3.40
C PRO A 34 -2.95 -1.79 -2.81
N GLU A 35 -4.16 -2.32 -3.02
CA GLU A 35 -5.38 -1.75 -2.45
C GLU A 35 -5.45 -2.05 -0.94
N VAL A 36 -4.78 -1.21 -0.13
CA VAL A 36 -4.66 -1.39 1.33
C VAL A 36 -5.97 -1.23 2.11
N LEU A 37 -7.01 -0.70 1.46
CA LEU A 37 -8.36 -0.53 2.02
C LEU A 37 -9.38 -1.52 1.44
N PHE A 38 -8.94 -2.50 0.63
CA PHE A 38 -9.85 -3.44 -0.02
C PHE A 38 -10.78 -4.11 0.99
N ARG A 39 -12.08 -3.82 0.87
CA ARG A 39 -13.17 -4.33 1.73
C ARG A 39 -13.05 -4.01 3.23
N ALA A 40 -12.15 -3.11 3.65
CA ALA A 40 -11.92 -2.79 5.07
C ALA A 40 -11.61 -4.01 5.98
N GLN A 41 -11.24 -5.15 5.39
CA GLN A 41 -10.96 -6.43 6.05
C GLN A 41 -9.49 -6.76 6.32
N PRO A 42 -8.47 -6.17 5.66
CA PRO A 42 -7.09 -6.59 5.89
C PRO A 42 -6.58 -5.99 7.20
N HIS A 43 -6.78 -6.72 8.31
CA HIS A 43 -6.17 -6.41 9.61
C HIS A 43 -4.67 -6.10 9.50
N GLY A 44 -3.98 -6.71 8.53
CA GLY A 44 -2.56 -6.48 8.26
C GLY A 44 -2.21 -5.10 7.66
N THR A 45 -3.13 -4.42 6.98
CA THR A 45 -2.87 -3.13 6.31
C THR A 45 -3.39 -1.92 7.08
N PHE A 46 -4.14 -2.11 8.18
CA PHE A 46 -4.69 -1.01 8.98
C PHE A 46 -3.62 -0.03 9.45
N LYS A 47 -2.47 -0.53 9.89
CA LYS A 47 -1.36 0.31 10.33
C LYS A 47 -0.88 1.26 9.22
N LEU A 48 -0.83 0.80 7.97
CA LEU A 48 -0.39 1.63 6.84
C LEU A 48 -1.28 2.87 6.65
N VAL A 49 -2.58 2.76 6.95
CA VAL A 49 -3.54 3.85 6.80
C VAL A 49 -3.55 4.75 8.03
N PHE A 50 -3.67 4.18 9.24
CA PHE A 50 -3.80 5.00 10.45
C PHE A 50 -2.50 5.69 10.87
N ASN A 51 -1.34 5.05 10.64
CA ASN A 51 -0.05 5.69 10.87
C ASN A 51 0.18 6.84 9.87
N ALA A 52 -0.21 6.64 8.61
CA ALA A 52 -0.15 7.67 7.58
C ALA A 52 -0.94 8.93 7.98
N LEU A 53 -2.13 8.75 8.58
CA LEU A 53 -2.99 9.85 9.04
C LEU A 53 -2.48 10.54 10.31
N THR A 54 -1.97 9.76 11.27
CA THR A 54 -1.59 10.29 12.60
C THR A 54 -0.14 10.73 12.69
N GLY A 55 0.69 10.41 11.70
CA GLY A 55 2.11 10.79 11.68
C GLY A 55 3.02 9.83 12.45
N TYR A 56 2.50 8.72 12.97
CA TYR A 56 3.26 7.62 13.58
C TYR A 56 3.85 6.64 12.55
#